data_AF-A0A2Z5YSL5-F1
#
_entry.id   AF-A0A2Z5YSL5-F1
#
_cell.length_a   1.000
_cell.length_b   1.000
_cell.length_c   1.000
_cell.angle_alpha   90.00
_cell.angle_beta   90.00
_cell.angle_gamma   90.00
#
_symmetry.space_group_name_H-M   'P 1'
#
loop_
_entity.id
_entity.type
_entity.pdbx_description
1 polymer ?
#
loop_
_entity_poly.entity_id
_entity_poly.type
_entity_poly.pdbx_seq_one_letter_code
_entity_poly.pdbx_strand_id
1 'polypeptide(L)'
;MALCGVLAACGGADAEESGVSAVAEAGSAADPGTVADDDAEEPSSAPAVPAEAPGQASGEAAPHAEGAKASLPLKLGFYIADDTSCGNASNATLMLLRKGGLNTSRVPCDFTRIEKTGPDRYRVSESCSEGGEAWGTEEHVYTNISTYRVDSETRFTIIGDGGEQTVKHCPQSSLPEPWRDNDIASIVSD
;
A
#
# COMPACT_ATOMS: atom_id res chain seq x y z
N MET A 1 15.86 45.99 -46.06
CA MET A 1 17.27 46.43 -46.02
C MET A 1 17.52 47.09 -44.67
N ALA A 2 18.49 46.55 -43.90
CA ALA A 2 19.39 47.21 -42.95
C ALA A 2 18.82 48.23 -41.91
N LEU A 3 19.19 48.26 -40.63
CA LEU A 3 20.23 47.57 -39.87
C LEU A 3 19.97 47.78 -38.34
N CYS A 4 20.52 46.83 -37.57
CA CYS A 4 20.85 46.70 -36.14
C CYS A 4 20.91 47.86 -35.12
N GLY A 5 20.74 47.45 -33.85
CA GLY A 5 21.50 47.85 -32.65
C GLY A 5 20.70 48.70 -31.65
N VAL A 6 20.67 48.50 -30.32
CA VAL A 6 21.65 48.02 -29.31
C VAL A 6 20.82 47.56 -28.07
N LEU A 7 20.92 46.33 -27.54
CA LEU A 7 21.82 45.82 -26.48
C LEU A 7 21.71 46.46 -25.06
N ALA A 8 21.49 45.56 -24.08
CA ALA A 8 21.93 45.56 -22.68
C ALA A 8 21.22 46.43 -21.60
N ALA A 9 20.63 45.71 -20.63
CA ALA A 9 20.86 45.95 -19.21
C ALA A 9 20.60 44.64 -18.41
N CYS A 10 21.59 43.75 -18.42
CA CYS A 10 21.87 42.82 -17.31
C CYS A 10 23.02 43.43 -16.50
N GLY A 11 22.96 43.30 -15.17
CA GLY A 11 24.02 43.65 -14.22
C GLY A 11 23.42 44.33 -12.98
N GLY A 12 23.56 43.84 -11.75
CA GLY A 12 24.49 42.87 -11.20
C GLY A 12 25.21 43.53 -10.02
N ALA A 13 25.24 42.88 -8.86
CA ALA A 13 26.21 43.12 -7.81
C ALA A 13 26.27 41.89 -6.89
N ASP A 14 27.25 41.04 -7.18
CA ASP A 14 27.81 40.00 -6.34
C ASP A 14 28.43 40.54 -5.04
N ALA A 15 28.39 39.74 -3.98
CA ALA A 15 29.48 39.68 -3.01
C ALA A 15 29.46 38.29 -2.33
N GLU A 16 30.56 37.59 -2.55
CA GLU A 16 30.95 36.31 -1.97
C GLU A 16 31.16 36.42 -0.45
N GLU A 17 30.82 35.37 0.29
CA GLU A 17 31.49 35.05 1.56
C GLU A 17 31.51 33.53 1.72
N SER A 18 32.72 33.00 1.70
CA SER A 18 33.07 31.59 1.88
C SER A 18 32.96 31.23 3.36
N GLY A 19 31.99 30.37 3.70
CA GLY A 19 31.88 29.77 5.04
C GLY A 19 32.19 28.28 5.00
N VAL A 20 33.46 27.91 4.97
CA VAL A 20 33.92 26.56 5.29
C VAL A 20 33.90 26.38 6.81
N SER A 21 32.94 25.62 7.33
CA SER A 21 33.04 25.07 8.69
C SER A 21 33.51 23.63 8.59
N ALA A 22 34.80 23.48 8.84
CA ALA A 22 35.46 22.23 9.14
C ALA A 22 34.83 21.55 10.37
N VAL A 23 34.61 20.24 10.29
CA VAL A 23 34.61 19.36 11.46
C VAL A 23 35.84 18.46 11.33
N ALA A 24 36.93 18.86 12.00
CA ALA A 24 38.09 18.02 12.20
C ALA A 24 37.96 17.33 13.57
N GLU A 25 37.80 16.01 13.51
CA GLU A 25 38.52 14.97 14.25
C GLU A 25 39.10 15.29 15.64
N ALA A 26 38.61 14.55 16.64
CA ALA A 26 39.40 13.88 17.68
C ALA A 26 38.47 12.80 18.28
N GLY A 27 38.67 11.50 18.12
CA GLY A 27 39.91 10.76 18.30
C GLY A 27 39.90 10.17 19.72
N SER A 28 39.64 8.87 19.86
CA SER A 28 40.48 7.97 20.66
C SER A 28 40.05 6.52 20.51
N ALA A 29 41.06 5.67 20.43
CA ALA A 29 41.03 4.25 20.13
C ALA A 29 41.08 3.37 21.40
N ALA A 30 41.06 2.06 21.15
CA ALA A 30 41.49 0.90 21.97
C ALA A 30 40.42 0.17 22.82
N ASP A 31 39.87 -0.93 22.28
CA ASP A 31 40.33 -2.35 22.43
C ASP A 31 40.84 -2.81 23.83
N PRO A 32 40.88 -4.12 24.19
CA PRO A 32 40.03 -5.30 23.91
C PRO A 32 39.49 -5.96 25.21
N GLY A 33 38.69 -7.01 25.07
CA GLY A 33 38.37 -7.90 26.20
C GLY A 33 37.92 -9.28 25.74
N THR A 34 38.89 -10.16 25.49
CA THR A 34 38.71 -11.60 25.29
C THR A 34 38.35 -12.27 26.62
N VAL A 35 37.47 -13.28 26.61
CA VAL A 35 37.63 -14.51 27.40
C VAL A 35 37.02 -15.68 26.61
N ALA A 36 37.87 -16.67 26.34
CA ALA A 36 37.53 -18.08 26.10
C ALA A 36 36.96 -18.69 27.41
N ASP A 37 36.47 -19.91 27.56
CA ASP A 37 36.60 -21.20 26.87
C ASP A 37 35.59 -22.15 27.60
N ASP A 38 35.42 -23.39 27.09
CA ASP A 38 34.93 -24.58 27.84
C ASP A 38 33.45 -24.58 28.34
N ASP A 39 32.68 -25.67 28.38
CA ASP A 39 32.97 -27.10 28.28
C ASP A 39 31.66 -27.85 27.91
N ALA A 40 31.85 -29.09 27.45
CA ALA A 40 30.83 -30.07 27.11
C ALA A 40 29.90 -30.49 28.27
N GLU A 41 28.79 -31.14 27.96
CA GLU A 41 28.55 -32.56 28.33
C GLU A 41 27.05 -32.92 28.19
N GLU A 42 26.76 -33.90 27.33
CA GLU A 42 25.53 -34.70 27.37
C GLU A 42 25.49 -35.54 28.66
N PRO A 43 24.30 -35.93 29.14
CA PRO A 43 24.17 -37.33 29.51
C PRO A 43 23.04 -38.10 28.85
N SER A 44 23.48 -39.31 28.47
CA SER A 44 22.85 -40.49 27.90
C SER A 44 21.75 -41.16 28.75
N SER A 45 20.66 -41.54 28.05
CA SER A 45 19.89 -42.81 28.08
C SER A 45 19.04 -43.29 29.30
N ALA A 46 17.70 -43.20 29.12
CA ALA A 46 16.64 -44.25 29.07
C ALA A 46 16.36 -45.19 30.30
N PRO A 47 15.19 -45.92 30.41
CA PRO A 47 14.11 -46.16 29.42
C PRO A 47 12.62 -46.20 29.91
N ALA A 48 11.73 -46.33 28.90
CA ALA A 48 10.47 -47.09 28.79
C ALA A 48 9.12 -46.63 29.41
N VAL A 49 8.12 -46.65 28.51
CA VAL A 49 6.69 -46.28 28.55
C VAL A 49 5.77 -47.28 29.29
N PRO A 50 4.49 -46.95 29.58
CA PRO A 50 3.43 -47.21 28.59
C PRO A 50 2.37 -46.10 28.45
N ALA A 51 1.57 -46.28 27.39
CA ALA A 51 0.67 -45.35 26.74
C ALA A 51 -0.61 -44.99 27.50
N GLU A 52 -1.10 -43.77 27.28
CA GLU A 52 -2.52 -43.42 27.31
C GLU A 52 -2.91 -42.57 26.09
N ALA A 53 -4.16 -42.75 25.68
CA ALA A 53 -4.72 -42.58 24.35
C ALA A 53 -4.74 -41.14 23.79
N PRO A 54 -4.84 -40.98 22.45
CA PRO A 54 -4.92 -39.68 21.82
C PRO A 54 -6.30 -39.06 22.05
N GLY A 55 -6.35 -38.01 22.87
CA GLY A 55 -7.46 -37.06 22.88
C GLY A 55 -7.38 -36.18 21.64
N GLN A 56 -7.82 -36.69 20.48
CA GLN A 56 -8.18 -35.88 19.33
C GLN A 56 -9.40 -35.04 19.70
N ALA A 57 -9.18 -33.89 20.34
CA ALA A 57 -10.05 -32.75 20.13
C ALA A 57 -9.70 -32.20 18.75
N SER A 58 -10.21 -32.86 17.70
CA SER A 58 -10.53 -32.17 16.45
C SER A 58 -11.53 -31.10 16.84
N GLY A 59 -11.04 -29.91 17.16
CA GLY A 59 -11.76 -28.71 16.79
C GLY A 59 -11.97 -28.86 15.30
N GLU A 60 -13.17 -29.28 14.92
CA GLU A 60 -13.70 -29.19 13.59
C GLU A 60 -13.41 -27.76 13.15
N ALA A 61 -12.31 -27.57 12.41
CA ALA A 61 -12.08 -26.36 11.67
C ALA A 61 -13.32 -26.30 10.79
N ALA A 62 -14.22 -25.38 11.14
CA ALA A 62 -15.44 -25.16 10.40
C ALA A 62 -15.04 -25.18 8.93
N PRO A 63 -15.75 -25.93 8.07
CA PRO A 63 -15.39 -26.01 6.67
C PRO A 63 -15.23 -24.57 6.21
N HIS A 64 -14.00 -24.20 5.83
CA HIS A 64 -13.79 -23.01 5.04
C HIS A 64 -14.53 -23.32 3.77
N ALA A 65 -15.81 -22.96 3.76
CA ALA A 65 -16.63 -23.07 2.59
C ALA A 65 -15.82 -22.38 1.52
N GLU A 66 -15.41 -23.13 0.50
CA GLU A 66 -15.07 -22.59 -0.81
C GLU A 66 -16.37 -22.01 -1.39
N GLY A 67 -16.90 -21.01 -0.69
CA GLY A 67 -18.04 -20.22 -1.03
C GLY A 67 -17.57 -19.14 -1.96
N ALA A 68 -18.48 -18.73 -2.84
CA ALA A 68 -18.31 -17.60 -3.75
C ALA A 68 -17.42 -16.51 -3.15
N LYS A 69 -16.45 -16.00 -3.94
CA LYS A 69 -15.58 -14.88 -3.53
C LYS A 69 -16.43 -13.88 -2.75
N ALA A 70 -16.13 -13.71 -1.46
CA ALA A 70 -16.88 -12.78 -0.65
C ALA A 70 -16.80 -11.40 -1.32
N SER A 71 -17.94 -10.74 -1.55
CA SER A 71 -17.92 -9.37 -2.04
C SER A 71 -17.76 -8.42 -0.87
N LEU A 72 -17.01 -7.32 -1.08
CA LEU A 72 -17.03 -6.22 -0.13
C LEU A 72 -18.43 -5.58 -0.15
N PRO A 73 -19.06 -5.30 1.00
CA PRO A 73 -20.37 -4.65 1.06
C PRO A 73 -20.22 -3.13 0.87
N LEU A 74 -19.56 -2.74 -0.22
CA LEU A 74 -19.23 -1.36 -0.57
C LEU A 74 -19.95 -0.97 -1.85
N LYS A 75 -20.37 0.29 -1.92
CA LYS A 75 -20.90 0.88 -3.13
C LYS A 75 -19.80 0.99 -4.18
N LEU A 76 -20.02 0.46 -5.37
CA LEU A 76 -19.09 0.60 -6.49
C LEU A 76 -19.05 2.04 -6.99
N GLY A 77 -17.91 2.45 -7.54
CA GLY A 77 -17.70 3.81 -8.07
C GLY A 77 -16.49 4.50 -7.46
N PHE A 78 -16.54 5.84 -7.42
CA PHE A 78 -15.39 6.65 -7.08
C PHE A 78 -15.24 6.85 -5.57
N TYR A 79 -14.00 6.74 -5.10
CA TYR A 79 -13.59 6.98 -3.72
C TYR A 79 -12.43 7.97 -3.68
N ILE A 80 -12.29 8.64 -2.54
CA ILE A 80 -11.16 9.52 -2.23
C ILE A 80 -10.71 9.32 -0.78
N ALA A 81 -9.49 9.74 -0.47
CA ALA A 81 -9.05 9.89 0.92
C ALA A 81 -10.00 10.81 1.71
N ASP A 82 -10.21 10.49 2.99
CA ASP A 82 -11.23 11.18 3.81
C ASP A 82 -10.91 12.66 4.09
N ASP A 83 -9.64 13.05 4.00
CA ASP A 83 -9.18 14.44 4.14
C ASP A 83 -9.43 15.31 2.90
N THR A 84 -9.81 14.70 1.78
CA THR A 84 -10.12 15.37 0.52
C THR A 84 -11.64 15.51 0.36
N SER A 85 -12.10 16.60 -0.23
CA SER A 85 -13.51 16.77 -0.61
C SER A 85 -13.74 16.33 -2.06
N CYS A 86 -14.92 15.76 -2.38
CA CYS A 86 -15.22 15.26 -3.72
C CYS A 86 -15.02 16.29 -4.84
N GLY A 87 -15.42 17.54 -4.64
CA GLY A 87 -15.24 18.62 -5.63
C GLY A 87 -13.79 19.09 -5.82
N ASN A 88 -12.86 18.64 -4.98
CA ASN A 88 -11.42 18.91 -5.10
C ASN A 88 -10.64 17.63 -5.43
N ALA A 89 -11.33 16.54 -5.80
CA ALA A 89 -10.68 15.32 -6.23
C ALA A 89 -9.81 15.59 -7.45
N SER A 90 -8.61 15.02 -7.45
CA SER A 90 -7.70 15.06 -8.58
C SER A 90 -7.32 13.63 -8.98
N ASN A 91 -6.65 13.48 -10.10
CA ASN A 91 -6.15 12.19 -10.55
C ASN A 91 -5.29 11.49 -9.47
N ALA A 92 -4.55 12.24 -8.65
CA ALA A 92 -3.70 11.67 -7.59
C ALA A 92 -4.48 11.15 -6.36
N THR A 93 -5.70 11.66 -6.12
CA THR A 93 -6.48 11.35 -4.91
C THR A 93 -7.64 10.40 -5.17
N LEU A 94 -7.93 10.12 -6.45
CA LEU A 94 -9.09 9.37 -6.88
C LEU A 94 -8.78 7.88 -6.97
N MET A 95 -9.72 7.09 -6.48
CA MET A 95 -9.73 5.63 -6.61
C MET A 95 -11.06 5.21 -7.24
N LEU A 96 -11.03 4.19 -8.08
CA LEU A 96 -12.22 3.58 -8.66
C LEU A 96 -12.39 2.18 -8.10
N LEU A 97 -13.39 2.01 -7.22
CA LEU A 97 -13.79 0.69 -6.73
C LEU A 97 -14.71 0.04 -7.77
N ARG A 98 -14.27 -1.10 -8.27
CA ARG A 98 -14.97 -1.98 -9.21
C ARG A 98 -15.38 -3.26 -8.48
N LYS A 99 -16.27 -4.04 -9.08
CA LYS A 99 -16.64 -5.35 -8.55
C LYS A 99 -15.42 -6.26 -8.44
N GLY A 100 -14.56 -6.23 -9.45
CA GLY A 100 -13.35 -7.04 -9.51
C GLY A 100 -12.09 -6.44 -8.87
N GLY A 101 -12.08 -5.21 -8.36
CA GLY A 101 -10.82 -4.59 -7.93
C GLY A 101 -10.92 -3.12 -7.49
N LEU A 102 -9.76 -2.55 -7.12
CA LEU A 102 -9.61 -1.16 -6.75
C LEU A 102 -8.50 -0.53 -7.60
N ASN A 103 -8.85 0.44 -8.44
CA ASN A 103 -7.88 1.12 -9.28
C ASN A 103 -7.52 2.47 -8.67
N THR A 104 -6.23 2.69 -8.43
CA THR A 104 -5.69 4.04 -8.27
C THR A 104 -5.33 4.60 -9.64
N SER A 105 -4.91 5.86 -9.71
CA SER A 105 -4.54 6.50 -10.98
C SER A 105 -3.43 5.77 -11.76
N ARG A 106 -2.47 5.15 -11.07
CA ARG A 106 -1.30 4.53 -11.69
C ARG A 106 -1.21 3.03 -11.50
N VAL A 107 -1.89 2.51 -10.49
CA VAL A 107 -1.80 1.12 -10.07
C VAL A 107 -3.21 0.54 -10.08
N PRO A 108 -3.63 -0.11 -11.17
CA PRO A 108 -4.79 -0.99 -11.14
C PRO A 108 -4.49 -2.22 -10.27
N CYS A 109 -5.45 -2.60 -9.43
CA CYS A 109 -5.40 -3.82 -8.64
C CYS A 109 -6.70 -4.60 -8.82
N ASP A 110 -6.57 -5.90 -9.08
CA ASP A 110 -7.69 -6.83 -9.17
C ASP A 110 -7.77 -7.72 -7.93
N PHE A 111 -8.95 -7.83 -7.33
CA PHE A 111 -9.25 -8.70 -6.21
C PHE A 111 -9.14 -10.18 -6.61
N THR A 112 -8.08 -10.82 -6.15
CA THR A 112 -7.87 -12.27 -6.34
C THR A 112 -8.62 -13.08 -5.30
N ARG A 113 -8.66 -12.60 -4.04
CA ARG A 113 -9.36 -13.25 -2.92
C ARG A 113 -9.85 -12.20 -1.91
N ILE A 114 -11.05 -12.41 -1.38
CA ILE A 114 -11.60 -11.61 -0.28
C ILE A 114 -12.13 -12.58 0.76
N GLU A 115 -11.69 -12.38 2.01
CA GLU A 115 -12.06 -13.23 3.15
C GLU A 115 -12.63 -12.35 4.24
N LYS A 116 -13.86 -12.62 4.67
CA LYS A 116 -14.44 -11.93 5.84
C LYS A 116 -13.81 -12.51 7.11
N THR A 117 -13.05 -11.70 7.83
CA THR A 117 -12.30 -12.09 9.04
C THR A 117 -12.91 -11.56 10.33
N GLY A 118 -13.93 -10.71 10.23
CA GLY A 118 -14.70 -10.20 11.36
C GLY A 118 -16.02 -9.57 10.89
N PRO A 119 -16.81 -8.97 11.79
CA PRO A 119 -18.10 -8.35 11.43
C PRO A 119 -17.99 -7.29 10.33
N ASP A 120 -16.94 -6.48 10.40
CA ASP A 120 -16.60 -5.32 9.56
C ASP A 120 -15.20 -5.45 8.92
N ARG A 121 -14.53 -6.59 9.07
CA ARG A 121 -13.14 -6.78 8.64
C ARG A 121 -13.01 -7.83 7.55
N TYR A 122 -12.20 -7.50 6.56
CA TYR A 122 -11.94 -8.31 5.40
C TYR A 122 -10.43 -8.36 5.14
N ARG A 123 -9.89 -9.55 4.90
CA ARG A 123 -8.57 -9.72 4.30
C ARG A 123 -8.75 -9.75 2.78
N VAL A 124 -8.07 -8.85 2.08
CA VAL A 124 -8.16 -8.71 0.62
C VAL A 124 -6.79 -9.00 0.04
N SER A 125 -6.74 -9.96 -0.88
CA SER A 125 -5.56 -10.23 -1.71
C SER A 125 -5.81 -9.71 -3.11
N GLU A 126 -4.84 -8.98 -3.63
CA GLU A 126 -4.94 -8.22 -4.88
C GLU A 126 -3.75 -8.57 -5.79
N SER A 127 -3.99 -8.63 -7.10
CA SER A 127 -2.95 -8.62 -8.12
C SER A 127 -2.88 -7.20 -8.67
N CYS A 128 -1.77 -6.52 -8.43
CA CYS A 128 -1.56 -5.14 -8.85
C CYS A 128 -0.55 -5.09 -9.99
N SER A 129 -0.75 -4.18 -10.92
CA SER A 129 0.21 -3.88 -12.00
C SER A 129 0.68 -2.44 -11.89
N GLU A 130 1.99 -2.22 -12.00
CA GLU A 130 2.60 -0.90 -12.09
C GLU A 130 3.53 -0.81 -13.30
N GLY A 131 3.69 0.39 -13.85
CA GLY A 131 4.48 0.58 -15.06
C GLY A 131 3.76 0.03 -16.31
N GLY A 132 4.54 -0.34 -17.33
CA GLY A 132 4.02 -0.75 -18.64
C GLY A 132 4.04 0.36 -19.67
N GLU A 133 3.55 0.03 -20.87
CA GLU A 133 3.65 0.89 -22.07
C GLU A 133 3.06 2.30 -21.85
N ALA A 134 1.93 2.39 -21.15
CA ALA A 134 1.28 3.66 -20.81
C ALA A 134 2.18 4.60 -19.99
N TRP A 135 3.21 4.06 -19.32
CA TRP A 135 4.14 4.80 -18.47
C TRP A 135 5.58 4.78 -19.00
N GLY A 136 5.84 4.13 -20.15
CA GLY A 136 7.18 4.05 -20.74
C GLY A 136 8.17 3.21 -19.94
N THR A 137 7.69 2.30 -19.10
CA THR A 137 8.52 1.41 -18.28
C THR A 137 8.13 -0.05 -18.49
N GLU A 138 8.94 -0.98 -18.00
CA GLU A 138 8.51 -2.38 -17.88
C GLU A 138 7.30 -2.49 -16.95
N GLU A 139 6.42 -3.45 -17.23
CA GLU A 139 5.29 -3.77 -16.37
C GLU A 139 5.75 -4.68 -15.22
N HIS A 140 5.42 -4.30 -13.99
CA HIS A 140 5.67 -5.12 -12.81
C HIS A 140 4.35 -5.53 -12.18
N VAL A 141 4.10 -6.84 -12.15
CA VAL A 141 2.91 -7.42 -11.50
C VAL A 141 3.31 -8.01 -10.16
N TYR A 142 2.58 -7.64 -9.10
CA TYR A 142 2.85 -8.10 -7.74
C TYR A 142 1.56 -8.40 -6.99
N THR A 143 1.68 -9.19 -5.92
CA THR A 143 0.58 -9.45 -5.00
C THR A 143 0.61 -8.47 -3.84
N ASN A 144 -0.53 -7.83 -3.57
CA ASN A 144 -0.74 -7.02 -2.37
C ASN A 144 -1.76 -7.73 -1.46
N ILE A 145 -1.51 -7.73 -0.15
CA ILE A 145 -2.46 -8.23 0.84
C ILE A 145 -2.72 -7.13 1.86
N SER A 146 -3.97 -6.68 1.95
CA SER A 146 -4.39 -5.62 2.85
C SER A 146 -5.59 -6.05 3.69
N THR A 147 -5.75 -5.42 4.85
CA THR A 147 -6.98 -5.54 5.66
C THR A 147 -7.89 -4.36 5.37
N TYR A 148 -9.13 -4.63 4.99
CA TYR A 148 -10.17 -3.64 4.79
C TYR A 148 -11.09 -3.66 6.02
N ARG A 149 -11.20 -2.53 6.72
CA ARG A 149 -12.20 -2.30 7.77
C ARG A 149 -13.33 -1.46 7.17
N VAL A 150 -14.51 -2.05 7.02
CA VAL A 150 -15.66 -1.42 6.37
C VAL A 150 -16.55 -0.76 7.43
N ASP A 151 -16.51 0.56 7.50
CA ASP A 151 -17.29 1.34 8.48
C ASP A 151 -18.75 1.50 8.02
N SER A 152 -18.96 1.60 6.70
CA SER A 152 -20.29 1.65 6.06
C SER A 152 -20.16 1.28 4.57
N GLU A 153 -21.29 1.18 3.86
CA GLU A 153 -21.29 0.94 2.41
C GLU A 153 -20.55 2.02 1.57
N THR A 154 -20.26 3.18 2.16
CA THR A 154 -19.61 4.31 1.47
C THR A 154 -18.29 4.75 2.10
N ARG A 155 -17.81 4.03 3.12
CA ARG A 155 -16.60 4.41 3.87
C ARG A 155 -15.90 3.17 4.41
N PHE A 156 -14.61 3.09 4.15
CA PHE A 156 -13.79 2.02 4.67
C PHE A 156 -12.36 2.48 4.86
N THR A 157 -11.60 1.68 5.58
CA THR A 157 -10.20 1.92 5.87
C THR A 157 -9.36 0.77 5.35
N ILE A 158 -8.35 1.08 4.54
CA ILE A 158 -7.36 0.14 4.00
C ILE A 158 -6.16 0.15 4.93
N ILE A 159 -5.75 -1.01 5.40
CA ILE A 159 -4.59 -1.20 6.28
C ILE A 159 -3.64 -2.16 5.56
N GLY A 160 -2.52 -1.64 5.07
CA GLY A 160 -1.51 -2.42 4.36
C GLY A 160 -0.10 -1.93 4.69
N ASP A 161 0.87 -2.34 3.87
CA ASP A 161 2.29 -2.02 4.11
C ASP A 161 2.58 -0.51 4.06
N GLY A 162 1.80 0.24 3.28
CA GLY A 162 1.87 1.70 3.20
C GLY A 162 1.22 2.45 4.39
N GLY A 163 0.72 1.72 5.39
CA GLY A 163 0.00 2.28 6.53
C GLY A 163 -1.52 2.16 6.42
N GLU A 164 -2.22 3.00 7.19
CA GLU A 164 -3.68 3.03 7.27
C GLU A 164 -4.23 4.24 6.51
N GLN A 165 -5.19 4.02 5.60
CA GLN A 165 -5.86 5.07 4.84
C GLN A 165 -7.37 4.88 4.88
N THR A 166 -8.09 5.85 5.43
CA THR A 166 -9.56 5.91 5.34
C THR A 166 -9.99 6.61 4.06
N VAL A 167 -10.93 5.99 3.35
CA VAL A 167 -11.48 6.50 2.09
C VAL A 167 -13.01 6.55 2.15
N LYS A 168 -13.59 7.46 1.37
CA LYS A 168 -15.04 7.69 1.27
C LYS A 168 -15.50 7.77 -0.17
N HIS A 169 -16.71 7.30 -0.42
CA HIS A 169 -17.36 7.34 -1.72
C HIS A 169 -17.74 8.78 -2.10
N CYS A 170 -17.52 9.14 -3.36
CA CYS A 170 -18.00 10.38 -3.96
C CYS A 170 -19.09 10.10 -5.00
N PRO A 171 -20.28 10.73 -4.89
CA PRO A 171 -21.21 10.77 -6.01
C PRO A 171 -20.49 11.30 -7.25
N GLN A 172 -20.58 10.59 -8.36
CA GLN A 172 -19.85 10.95 -9.57
C GLN A 172 -20.14 12.39 -10.02
N SER A 173 -21.40 12.83 -9.95
CA SER A 173 -21.82 14.20 -10.27
C SER A 173 -21.18 15.29 -9.40
N SER A 174 -20.57 14.93 -8.27
CA SER A 174 -19.86 15.85 -7.37
C SER A 174 -18.36 15.95 -7.65
N LEU A 175 -17.83 15.13 -8.57
CA LEU A 175 -16.43 15.16 -8.97
C LEU A 175 -16.16 16.28 -9.99
N PRO A 176 -14.90 16.71 -10.14
CA PRO A 176 -14.47 17.54 -11.26
C PRO A 176 -14.52 16.78 -12.60
N GLU A 177 -14.43 17.54 -13.69
CA GLU A 177 -14.09 16.95 -14.99
C GLU A 177 -12.69 16.34 -14.96
N PRO A 178 -12.43 15.24 -15.70
CA PRO A 178 -13.34 14.55 -16.62
C PRO A 178 -14.24 13.47 -15.96
N TRP A 179 -14.10 13.21 -14.67
CA TRP A 179 -14.78 12.09 -13.99
C TRP A 179 -16.26 12.31 -13.76
N ARG A 180 -16.70 13.58 -13.71
CA ARG A 180 -18.09 13.92 -13.45
C ARG A 180 -19.07 13.29 -14.45
N ASP A 181 -18.67 13.28 -15.72
CA ASP A 181 -19.57 13.06 -16.84
C ASP A 181 -19.18 11.85 -17.71
N ASN A 182 -18.15 11.08 -17.31
CA ASN A 182 -17.75 9.87 -18.04
C ASN A 182 -18.64 8.67 -17.72
N ASP A 183 -18.86 7.78 -18.69
CA ASP A 183 -19.56 6.51 -18.41
C ASP A 183 -18.59 5.51 -17.78
N ILE A 184 -18.91 5.05 -16.57
CA ILE A 184 -18.12 4.06 -15.83
C ILE A 184 -18.90 2.75 -15.61
N ALA A 185 -20.14 2.65 -16.08
CA ALA A 185 -21.05 1.56 -15.69
C ALA A 185 -20.52 0.18 -16.06
N SER A 186 -19.91 0.05 -17.25
CA SER A 186 -19.24 -1.19 -17.67
C SER A 186 -18.03 -1.48 -16.78
N ILE A 187 -17.14 -0.49 -16.64
CA ILE A 187 -15.86 -0.63 -15.94
C ILE A 187 -16.05 -1.03 -14.47
N VAL A 188 -17.07 -0.50 -13.78
CA VAL A 188 -17.31 -0.87 -12.37
C VAL A 188 -17.95 -2.24 -12.20
N SER A 189 -18.58 -2.76 -13.24
CA SER A 189 -19.34 -4.02 -13.19
C SER A 189 -18.51 -5.25 -13.59
N ASP A 190 -17.40 -5.06 -14.31
CA ASP A 190 -16.34 -6.05 -14.56
C ASP A 190 -15.70 -6.56 -13.25
#